data_AF-A0A962CYC0-F1
#
_entry.id   AF-A0A962CYC0-F1
#
_cell.length_a   1.000
_cell.length_b   1.000
_cell.length_c   1.000
_cell.angle_alpha   90.00
_cell.angle_beta   90.00
_cell.angle_gamma   90.00
#
_symmetry.space_group_name_H-M   'P 1'
#
loop_
_entity.id
_entity.type
_entity.pdbx_description
1 polymer ?
#
loop_
_entity_poly.entity_id
_entity_poly.type
_entity_poly.pdbx_seq_one_letter_code
_entity_poly.pdbx_strand_id
1 'polypeptide(L)'
;FILGLTTAAVVLLTGTDGRWELASISIVWGLTDIITIMIHGARATYRLFDNTSWIVKYPNFVPNLNYYITQAKSVIENCYIVGVCASVVAALTLALHTSLADESLSRYLVISAKPLIYSILFCEFWFRPYKRKMEKMLQSQNENSQ
;
A
#
# COMPACT_ATOMS: atom_id res chain seq x y z
N PHE A 1 -4.88 9.45 -7.67
CA PHE A 1 -6.30 9.05 -7.50
C PHE A 1 -6.71 7.92 -8.44
N ILE A 2 -6.54 8.08 -9.76
CA ILE A 2 -6.98 7.07 -10.76
C ILE A 2 -6.26 5.71 -10.60
N LEU A 3 -4.94 5.68 -10.36
CA LEU A 3 -4.19 4.42 -10.15
C LEU A 3 -4.48 3.73 -8.80
N GLY A 4 -4.84 4.49 -7.78
CA GLY A 4 -5.19 3.96 -6.44
C GLY A 4 -6.63 3.47 -6.32
N LEU A 5 -7.55 4.10 -7.05
CA LEU A 5 -8.92 3.61 -7.20
C LEU A 5 -9.00 2.39 -8.11
N THR A 6 -8.10 2.30 -9.09
CA THR A 6 -8.03 1.10 -9.95
C THR A 6 -7.53 -0.11 -9.18
N THR A 7 -6.67 0.02 -8.17
CA THR A 7 -6.37 -1.12 -7.28
C THR A 7 -7.59 -1.54 -6.46
N ALA A 8 -8.36 -0.61 -5.89
CA ALA A 8 -9.62 -0.95 -5.22
C ALA A 8 -10.62 -1.64 -6.16
N ALA A 9 -10.73 -1.16 -7.40
CA ALA A 9 -11.59 -1.74 -8.43
C ALA A 9 -11.10 -3.11 -8.91
N VAL A 10 -9.80 -3.29 -9.11
CA VAL A 10 -9.18 -4.58 -9.47
C VAL A 10 -9.49 -5.60 -8.40
N VAL A 11 -9.35 -5.26 -7.12
CA VAL A 11 -9.64 -6.20 -6.04
C VAL A 11 -11.13 -6.52 -5.94
N LEU A 12 -12.01 -5.53 -6.08
CA LEU A 12 -13.46 -5.77 -6.10
C LEU A 12 -13.92 -6.60 -7.30
N LEU A 13 -13.25 -6.47 -8.46
CA LEU A 13 -13.58 -7.19 -9.70
C LEU A 13 -12.93 -8.58 -9.80
N THR A 14 -11.80 -8.81 -9.14
CA THR A 14 -11.11 -10.11 -9.11
C THR A 14 -11.46 -10.97 -7.90
N GLY A 15 -12.32 -10.45 -7.02
CA GLY A 15 -12.72 -11.09 -5.78
C GLY A 15 -13.62 -12.30 -5.97
N THR A 16 -13.17 -13.47 -5.54
CA THR A 16 -13.99 -14.69 -5.49
C THR A 16 -14.97 -14.69 -4.33
N ASP A 17 -14.58 -14.10 -3.19
CA ASP A 17 -15.39 -13.96 -1.98
C ASP A 17 -15.37 -12.50 -1.51
N GLY A 18 -16.29 -11.69 -2.03
CA GLY A 18 -16.24 -10.22 -1.90
C GLY A 18 -16.14 -9.69 -0.45
N ARG A 19 -16.68 -10.40 0.55
CA ARG A 19 -16.55 -10.01 1.96
C ARG A 19 -15.13 -10.21 2.49
N TRP A 20 -14.46 -11.30 2.08
CA TRP A 20 -13.09 -11.59 2.49
C TRP A 20 -12.10 -10.63 1.85
N GLU A 21 -12.33 -10.26 0.59
CA GLU A 21 -11.49 -9.26 -0.09
C GLU A 21 -11.60 -7.91 0.60
N LEU A 22 -12.83 -7.48 0.87
CA LEU A 22 -13.07 -6.20 1.53
C LEU A 22 -12.39 -6.15 2.90
N ALA A 23 -12.51 -7.22 3.69
CA ALA A 23 -11.86 -7.32 4.99
C ALA A 23 -10.33 -7.26 4.85
N SER A 24 -9.76 -8.04 3.94
CA SER A 24 -8.31 -8.10 3.72
C SER A 24 -7.73 -6.75 3.26
N ILE A 25 -8.39 -6.07 2.31
CA ILE A 25 -8.00 -4.72 1.88
C ILE A 25 -8.10 -3.75 3.05
N SER A 26 -9.23 -3.74 3.75
CA SER A 26 -9.50 -2.77 4.81
C SER A 26 -8.49 -2.90 5.96
N ILE A 27 -8.12 -4.14 6.30
CA ILE A 27 -7.08 -4.41 7.30
C ILE A 27 -5.74 -3.87 6.82
N VAL A 28 -5.31 -4.20 5.60
CA VAL A 28 -4.00 -3.81 5.10
C VAL A 28 -3.91 -2.29 4.94
N TRP A 29 -4.88 -1.68 4.26
CA TRP A 29 -4.87 -0.23 3.99
C TRP A 29 -5.12 0.55 5.28
N GLY A 30 -6.16 0.17 6.04
CA GLY A 30 -6.52 0.85 7.28
C GLY A 30 -5.41 0.81 8.34
N LEU A 31 -4.77 -0.35 8.56
CA LEU A 31 -3.65 -0.43 9.51
C LEU A 31 -2.43 0.35 9.00
N THR A 32 -2.14 0.30 7.70
CA THR A 32 -1.05 1.10 7.11
C THR A 32 -1.30 2.60 7.32
N ASP A 33 -2.53 3.06 7.12
CA ASP A 33 -2.92 4.46 7.33
C ASP A 33 -2.81 4.85 8.80
N ILE A 34 -3.30 4.01 9.73
CA ILE A 34 -3.19 4.24 11.17
C ILE A 34 -1.73 4.35 11.59
N ILE A 35 -0.86 3.42 11.16
CA ILE A 35 0.57 3.44 11.48
C ILE A 35 1.22 4.72 10.92
N THR A 36 0.86 5.11 9.69
CA THR A 36 1.39 6.33 9.07
C THR A 36 0.98 7.58 9.84
N ILE A 37 -0.28 7.64 10.31
CA ILE A 37 -0.79 8.71 11.17
C ILE A 37 -0.04 8.74 12.50
N MET A 38 0.26 7.58 13.11
CA MET A 38 0.99 7.50 14.37
C MET A 38 2.44 7.97 14.23
N ILE A 39 3.11 7.65 13.12
CA ILE A 39 4.53 7.99 12.91
C ILE A 39 4.71 9.46 12.48
N HIS A 40 3.88 9.93 11.55
CA HIS A 40 4.09 11.24 10.91
C HIS A 40 3.03 12.28 11.27
N GLY A 41 1.96 11.89 11.96
CA GLY A 41 0.82 12.73 12.28
C GLY A 41 -0.24 12.76 11.17
N ALA A 42 -1.48 13.02 11.56
CA ALA A 42 -2.64 13.04 10.65
C ALA A 42 -2.48 14.08 9.53
N ARG A 43 -1.95 15.27 9.84
CA ARG A 43 -1.80 16.36 8.86
C ARG A 43 -0.77 16.03 7.78
N ALA A 44 0.34 15.41 8.16
CA ALA A 44 1.39 15.00 7.21
C ALA A 44 0.91 13.81 6.36
N THR A 45 0.15 12.90 6.94
CA THR A 45 -0.44 11.75 6.24
C THR A 45 -1.46 12.22 5.20
N TYR A 46 -2.38 13.12 5.57
CA TYR A 46 -3.32 13.72 4.63
C TYR A 46 -2.60 14.40 3.46
N ARG A 47 -1.54 15.17 3.75
CA ARG A 47 -0.73 15.83 2.72
C ARG A 47 -0.01 14.84 1.80
N LEU A 48 0.47 13.72 2.33
CA LEU A 48 1.06 12.63 1.54
C LEU A 48 0.03 12.02 0.58
N PHE A 49 -1.19 11.74 1.06
CA PHE A 49 -2.28 11.22 0.21
C PHE A 49 -2.72 12.23 -0.86
N ASP A 50 -2.81 13.51 -0.49
CA ASP A 50 -3.10 14.59 -1.43
C ASP A 50 -1.99 14.72 -2.50
N ASN A 51 -0.71 14.65 -2.10
CA ASN A 51 0.43 14.75 -3.01
C ASN A 51 0.61 13.50 -3.90
N THR A 52 0.31 12.30 -3.39
CA THR A 52 0.32 11.06 -4.20
C THR A 52 -0.80 11.06 -5.24
N SER A 53 -1.86 11.86 -5.04
CA SER A 53 -2.92 12.05 -6.04
C SER A 53 -2.44 12.81 -7.29
N TRP A 54 -1.34 13.56 -7.16
CA TRP A 54 -0.83 14.51 -8.15
C TRP A 54 0.12 13.84 -9.15
N ILE A 55 -0.43 13.03 -10.03
CA ILE A 55 0.31 12.47 -11.18
C ILE A 55 0.71 13.57 -12.18
N VAL A 56 0.07 14.75 -12.20
CA VAL A 56 0.02 15.58 -13.42
C VAL A 56 0.91 16.83 -13.49
N LYS A 57 1.27 17.52 -12.39
CA LYS A 57 2.25 18.64 -12.47
C LYS A 57 3.63 18.24 -11.96
N TYR A 58 4.63 18.66 -12.71
CA TYR A 58 6.03 18.74 -12.32
C TYR A 58 6.28 20.19 -11.86
N PRO A 59 6.24 20.50 -10.55
CA PRO A 59 6.67 21.81 -10.10
C PRO A 59 8.18 21.93 -10.32
N ASN A 60 8.65 23.08 -10.82
CA ASN A 60 10.08 23.33 -11.08
C ASN A 60 10.94 23.25 -9.80
N PHE A 61 10.35 23.52 -8.62
CA PHE A 61 11.02 23.40 -7.34
C PHE A 61 10.04 22.94 -6.25
N VAL A 62 10.45 21.97 -5.43
CA VAL A 62 9.68 21.44 -4.30
C VAL A 62 10.61 21.34 -3.10
N PRO A 63 10.41 22.15 -2.04
CA PRO A 63 11.23 22.05 -0.84
C PRO A 63 10.97 20.72 -0.11
N ASN A 64 12.00 20.21 0.58
CA ASN A 64 11.93 19.01 1.43
C ASN A 64 11.60 17.70 0.70
N LEU A 65 12.04 17.53 -0.55
CA LEU A 65 11.90 16.27 -1.30
C LEU A 65 12.42 15.04 -0.55
N ASN A 66 13.53 15.15 0.18
CA ASN A 66 14.08 14.07 1.01
C ASN A 66 13.12 13.59 2.10
N TYR A 67 12.34 14.51 2.71
CA TYR A 67 11.34 14.15 3.71
C TYR A 67 10.23 13.30 3.07
N TYR A 68 9.72 13.72 1.91
CA TYR A 68 8.67 12.98 1.20
C TYR A 68 9.12 11.61 0.70
N ILE A 69 10.38 11.48 0.25
CA ILE A 69 10.95 10.19 -0.16
C ILE A 69 11.06 9.24 1.05
N THR A 70 11.55 9.75 2.19
CA THR A 70 11.66 8.98 3.43
C THR A 70 10.29 8.56 3.95
N GLN A 71 9.31 9.46 3.92
CA GLN A 71 7.93 9.18 4.32
C GLN A 71 7.32 8.09 3.42
N ALA A 72 7.45 8.20 2.09
CA ALA A 72 6.95 7.19 1.16
C ALA A 72 7.63 5.82 1.36
N LYS A 73 8.94 5.81 1.64
CA LYS A 73 9.67 4.57 1.96
C LYS A 73 9.13 3.92 3.23
N SER A 74 8.89 4.70 4.29
CA SER A 74 8.33 4.18 5.54
C SER A 74 6.93 3.60 5.34
N VAL A 75 6.05 4.26 4.57
CA VAL A 75 4.72 3.75 4.26
C VAL A 75 4.79 2.41 3.51
N ILE A 76 5.68 2.30 2.53
CA ILE A 76 5.88 1.05 1.77
C ILE A 76 6.34 -0.09 2.69
N GLU A 77 7.34 0.17 3.54
CA GLU A 77 7.86 -0.82 4.48
C GLU A 77 6.78 -1.27 5.48
N ASN A 78 6.05 -0.32 6.07
CA ASN A 78 4.96 -0.62 7.00
C ASN A 78 3.83 -1.41 6.32
N CYS A 79 3.46 -1.06 5.09
CA CYS A 79 2.43 -1.78 4.36
C CYS A 79 2.82 -3.24 4.10
N TYR A 80 4.09 -3.50 3.76
CA TYR A 80 4.58 -4.86 3.61
C TYR A 80 4.57 -5.64 4.93
N ILE A 81 5.01 -5.02 6.03
CA ILE A 81 4.95 -5.64 7.36
C ILE A 81 3.51 -6.01 7.71
N VAL A 82 2.58 -5.07 7.54
CA VAL A 82 1.14 -5.30 7.79
C VAL A 82 0.61 -6.41 6.89
N GLY A 83 0.94 -6.42 5.60
CA GLY A 83 0.49 -7.46 4.66
C GLY A 83 0.99 -8.86 5.03
N VAL A 84 2.25 -8.99 5.45
CA VAL A 84 2.81 -10.26 5.95
C VAL A 84 2.10 -10.70 7.23
N CYS A 85 2.00 -9.81 8.23
CA CYS A 85 1.31 -10.12 9.48
C CYS A 85 -0.15 -10.52 9.26
N ALA A 86 -0.89 -9.78 8.43
CA ALA A 86 -2.28 -10.07 8.11
C ALA A 86 -2.43 -11.42 7.37
N SER A 87 -1.49 -11.78 6.51
CA SER A 87 -1.49 -13.08 5.81
C SER A 87 -1.23 -14.24 6.76
N VAL A 88 -0.30 -14.07 7.72
CA VAL A 88 -0.05 -15.07 8.77
C VAL A 88 -1.27 -15.24 9.67
N VAL A 89 -1.89 -14.14 10.08
CA VAL A 89 -3.13 -14.18 10.88
C VAL A 89 -4.24 -14.87 10.10
N ALA A 90 -4.44 -14.52 8.82
CA ALA A 90 -5.41 -15.17 7.95
C ALA A 90 -5.17 -16.68 7.82
N ALA A 91 -3.92 -17.10 7.61
CA ALA A 91 -3.53 -18.51 7.57
C ALA A 91 -3.90 -19.24 8.86
N LEU A 92 -3.53 -18.68 10.02
CA LEU A 92 -3.87 -19.25 11.34
C LEU A 92 -5.37 -19.32 11.58
N THR A 93 -6.10 -18.26 11.23
CA THR A 93 -7.56 -18.23 11.38
C THR A 93 -8.22 -19.31 10.52
N LEU A 94 -7.81 -19.46 9.26
CA LEU A 94 -8.33 -20.50 8.38
C LEU A 94 -7.98 -21.90 8.89
N ALA A 95 -6.75 -22.13 9.35
CA ALA A 95 -6.33 -23.42 9.88
C ALA A 95 -7.10 -23.83 11.15
N LEU A 96 -7.48 -22.87 12.00
CA LEU A 96 -8.15 -23.16 13.27
C LEU A 96 -9.68 -23.19 13.19
N HIS A 97 -10.28 -22.44 12.24
CA HIS A 97 -11.73 -22.21 12.22
C HIS A 97 -12.42 -22.76 10.96
N THR A 98 -11.69 -23.35 10.02
CA THR A 98 -12.25 -23.86 8.76
C THR A 98 -11.62 -25.19 8.35
N SER A 99 -12.37 -26.06 7.68
CA SER A 99 -11.86 -27.31 7.06
C SER A 99 -11.11 -27.06 5.74
N LEU A 100 -10.99 -25.80 5.31
CA LEU A 100 -10.37 -25.42 4.03
C LEU A 100 -8.92 -25.89 3.89
N ALA A 101 -8.17 -25.95 5.01
CA ALA A 101 -6.80 -26.45 5.02
C ALA A 101 -6.73 -27.95 4.67
N ASP A 102 -7.73 -28.72 5.07
CA ASP A 102 -7.81 -30.17 4.85
C ASP A 102 -8.41 -30.51 3.48
N GLU A 103 -9.33 -29.68 2.99
CA GLU A 103 -10.03 -29.91 1.72
C GLU A 103 -9.19 -29.53 0.48
N SER A 104 -8.44 -28.43 0.55
CA SER A 104 -7.67 -27.94 -0.60
C SER A 104 -6.54 -27.00 -0.19
N LEU A 105 -5.32 -27.55 -0.15
CA LEU A 105 -4.10 -26.79 0.13
C LEU A 105 -3.94 -25.58 -0.80
N SER A 106 -4.27 -25.73 -2.09
CA SER A 106 -4.16 -24.63 -3.06
C SER A 106 -5.12 -23.48 -2.73
N ARG A 107 -6.37 -23.78 -2.38
CA ARG A 107 -7.36 -22.77 -2.00
C ARG A 107 -6.98 -22.08 -0.68
N TYR A 108 -6.49 -22.84 0.29
CA TYR A 108 -5.97 -22.31 1.55
C TYR A 108 -4.82 -21.31 1.33
N LEU A 109 -3.82 -21.67 0.52
CA LEU A 109 -2.68 -20.80 0.23
C LEU A 109 -3.10 -19.53 -0.51
N VAL A 110 -4.01 -19.65 -1.48
CA VAL A 110 -4.50 -18.48 -2.23
C VAL A 110 -5.23 -17.52 -1.30
N ILE A 111 -6.14 -18.02 -0.44
CA ILE A 111 -6.95 -17.14 0.42
C ILE A 111 -6.08 -16.48 1.50
N SER A 112 -5.14 -17.22 2.09
CA SER A 112 -4.25 -16.70 3.13
C SER A 112 -3.22 -15.70 2.59
N ALA A 113 -2.81 -15.80 1.32
CA ALA A 113 -1.86 -14.87 0.70
C ALA A 113 -2.50 -13.56 0.20
N LYS A 114 -3.84 -13.45 0.18
CA LYS A 114 -4.54 -12.25 -0.33
C LYS A 114 -4.15 -10.93 0.35
N PRO A 115 -4.02 -10.85 1.69
CA PRO A 115 -3.56 -9.62 2.33
C PRO A 115 -2.18 -9.16 1.83
N LEU A 116 -1.25 -10.10 1.60
CA LEU A 116 0.06 -9.81 1.02
C LEU A 116 -0.05 -9.33 -0.43
N ILE A 117 -0.91 -9.95 -1.23
CA ILE A 117 -1.15 -9.51 -2.61
C ILE A 117 -1.67 -8.07 -2.61
N TYR A 118 -2.59 -7.73 -1.70
CA TYR A 118 -3.15 -6.38 -1.60
C TYR A 118 -2.15 -5.35 -1.09
N SER A 119 -1.23 -5.72 -0.19
CA SER A 119 -0.14 -4.82 0.19
C SER A 119 0.80 -4.55 -0.99
N ILE A 120 1.15 -5.57 -1.78
CA ILE A 120 1.95 -5.42 -3.00
C ILE A 120 1.25 -4.51 -4.00
N LEU A 121 -0.02 -4.76 -4.30
CA LEU A 121 -0.79 -3.93 -5.24
C LEU A 121 -0.84 -2.47 -4.77
N PHE A 122 -1.11 -2.24 -3.49
CA PHE A 122 -1.17 -0.90 -2.93
C PHE A 122 0.19 -0.18 -3.03
N CYS A 123 1.28 -0.84 -2.64
CA CYS A 123 2.62 -0.28 -2.73
C CYS A 123 3.07 0.01 -4.16
N GLU A 124 2.92 -0.96 -5.06
CA GLU A 124 3.42 -0.89 -6.44
C GLU A 124 2.64 0.09 -7.31
N PHE A 125 1.31 0.18 -7.14
CA PHE A 125 0.49 1.06 -7.96
C PHE A 125 0.30 2.46 -7.36
N TRP A 126 0.43 2.62 -6.04
CA TRP A 126 0.21 3.91 -5.38
C TRP A 126 1.52 4.59 -4.98
N PHE A 127 2.32 3.97 -4.11
CA PHE A 127 3.43 4.66 -3.44
C PHE A 127 4.76 4.58 -4.20
N ARG A 128 5.03 3.47 -4.90
CA ARG A 128 6.28 3.30 -5.65
C ARG A 128 6.42 4.29 -6.82
N PRO A 129 5.37 4.58 -7.62
CA PRO A 129 5.43 5.60 -8.66
C PRO A 129 5.63 6.99 -8.07
N TYR A 130 4.96 7.30 -6.96
CA TYR A 130 5.14 8.56 -6.23
C TYR A 130 6.57 8.73 -5.73
N LYS A 131 7.14 7.72 -5.06
CA LYS A 131 8.53 7.74 -4.60
C LYS A 131 9.51 7.99 -5.76
N ARG A 132 9.38 7.22 -6.86
CA ARG A 132 10.23 7.38 -8.06
C ARG A 132 10.12 8.79 -8.66
N LYS A 133 8.91 9.38 -8.65
CA LYS A 133 8.70 10.76 -9.11
C LYS A 133 9.47 11.76 -8.25
N MET A 134 9.40 11.64 -6.92
CA MET A 134 10.13 12.51 -5.99
C MET A 134 11.65 12.33 -6.13
N GLU A 135 12.14 11.10 -6.29
CA GLU A 135 13.57 10.83 -6.54
C GLU A 135 14.07 11.51 -7.82
N LYS A 136 13.31 11.42 -8.93
CA LYS A 136 13.65 12.10 -10.18
C LYS A 136 13.64 13.63 -10.05
N MET A 137 12.70 14.19 -9.30
CA MET A 137 12.64 15.64 -9.03
C MET A 137 13.84 16.11 -8.22
N LEU A 138 14.27 15.32 -7.24
CA LEU A 138 15.45 15.61 -6.44
C LEU A 138 16.73 15.58 -7.29
N GLN A 139 16.87 14.59 -8.17
CA GLN A 139 18.00 14.50 -9.12
C GLN A 139 18.05 15.74 -10.02
N SER A 140 16.93 16.11 -10.64
CA SER A 140 16.87 17.29 -11.52
C SER A 140 17.17 18.61 -10.79
N GLN A 141 16.76 18.76 -9.53
CA GLN A 141 17.09 19.95 -8.74
C GLN A 141 18.57 20.03 -8.38
N ASN A 142 19.19 18.88 -8.07
CA ASN A 142 20.63 18.83 -7.79
C ASN A 142 21.46 19.14 -9.05
N GLU A 143 21.06 18.64 -10.22
CA GLU A 143 21.71 18.94 -11.50
C GLU A 143 21.59 20.41 -11.89
N ASN A 144 20.43 21.04 -11.66
CA ASN A 144 20.22 22.47 -11.96
C ASN A 144 20.87 23.44 -10.94
N SER A 145 21.37 22.92 -9.82
CA SER A 145 22.05 23.72 -8.78
C SER A 145 23.58 23.69 -8.90
N GLN A 146 24.12 22.89 -9.83
CA GLN A 146 25.54 22.85 -10.22
C GLN A 146 25.81 23.75 -11.43
#